data_AF-A0A2H0P202-F1
#
_entry.id   AF-A0A2H0P202-F1
#
_cell.length_a   1.000
_cell.length_b   1.000
_cell.length_c   1.000
_cell.angle_alpha   90.00
_cell.angle_beta   90.00
_cell.angle_gamma   90.00
#
_symmetry.space_group_name_H-M   'P 1'
#
loop_
_entity.id
_entity.type
_entity.pdbx_description
1 polymer ?
#
loop_
_entity_poly.entity_id
_entity_poly.type
_entity_poly.pdbx_seq_one_letter_code
_entity_poly.pdbx_strand_id
1 'polypeptide(L)'
;MENLTRRAAHAARRVEKLKAQLPVEALRALPGYARAPRDFAPALAGIVMDLRFAEPGRGFLVSGGEASAEYAARRAISAVGRGAMGLGVWTERNFHAGDYPHLDAVREAVPDALLAMLDYVVDSWQLERARAGGADAILLIPDLLGPRLDRMRATARALGLTPIAWDDGGTPRIL
;
A
#
# COMPACT_ATOMS: atom_id res chain seq x y z
N MET A 1 14.57 8.88 12.97
CA MET A 1 15.42 7.87 12.32
C MET A 1 15.29 6.47 12.95
N GLU A 2 15.53 6.30 14.26
CA GLU A 2 15.49 4.99 14.95
C GLU A 2 14.17 4.19 14.77
N ASN A 3 13.02 4.88 14.81
CA ASN A 3 11.71 4.23 14.61
C ASN A 3 11.52 3.71 13.17
N LEU A 4 12.05 4.41 12.16
CA LEU A 4 11.94 4.02 10.75
C LEU A 4 12.81 2.80 10.43
N THR A 5 14.04 2.75 10.96
CA THR A 5 14.92 1.59 10.84
C THR A 5 14.28 0.34 11.44
N ARG A 6 13.66 0.46 12.63
CA ARG A 6 12.93 -0.65 13.25
C ARG A 6 11.77 -1.14 12.37
N ARG A 7 10.98 -0.22 11.82
CA ARG A 7 9.85 -0.55 10.93
C ARG A 7 10.32 -1.25 9.66
N ALA A 8 11.38 -0.75 9.03
CA ALA A 8 12.00 -1.37 7.87
C ALA A 8 12.51 -2.80 8.16
N ALA A 9 13.11 -3.03 9.32
CA ALA A 9 13.58 -4.36 9.72
C ALA A 9 12.41 -5.36 9.93
N HIS A 10 11.30 -4.91 10.50
CA HIS A 10 10.08 -5.74 10.60
C HIS A 10 9.50 -6.05 9.21
N ALA A 11 9.42 -5.05 8.33
CA ALA A 11 8.98 -5.25 6.95
C ALA A 11 9.87 -6.24 6.21
N ALA A 12 11.21 -6.11 6.30
CA ALA A 12 12.15 -7.02 5.64
C ALA A 12 11.95 -8.47 6.09
N ARG A 13 11.83 -8.73 7.40
CA ARG A 13 11.57 -10.09 7.91
C ARG A 13 10.22 -10.65 7.45
N ARG A 14 9.18 -9.83 7.40
CA ARG A 14 7.85 -10.24 6.92
C ARG A 14 7.90 -10.56 5.42
N VAL A 15 8.48 -9.67 4.64
CA VAL A 15 8.57 -9.78 3.18
C VAL A 15 9.39 -11.00 2.78
N GLU A 16 10.52 -11.27 3.45
CA GLU A 16 11.34 -12.44 3.13
C GLU A 16 10.56 -13.75 3.31
N LYS A 17 9.80 -13.88 4.41
CA LYS A 17 8.95 -15.05 4.66
C LYS A 17 7.85 -15.20 3.61
N LEU A 18 7.16 -14.10 3.27
CA LEU A 18 6.05 -14.12 2.32
C LEU A 18 6.53 -14.37 0.89
N LYS A 19 7.66 -13.77 0.49
CA LYS A 19 8.28 -13.97 -0.81
C LYS A 19 8.67 -15.43 -1.05
N ALA A 20 9.12 -16.14 -0.02
CA ALA A 20 9.40 -17.56 -0.09
C ALA A 20 8.14 -18.42 -0.30
N GLN A 21 6.99 -17.97 0.21
CA GLN A 21 5.70 -18.68 0.11
C GLN A 21 4.92 -18.32 -1.17
N LEU A 22 5.06 -17.08 -1.63
CA LEU A 22 4.34 -16.53 -2.77
C LEU A 22 5.34 -15.80 -3.68
N PRO A 23 6.06 -16.54 -4.54
CA PRO A 23 7.05 -15.97 -5.44
C PRO A 23 6.42 -15.07 -6.51
N VAL A 24 7.23 -14.29 -7.21
CA VAL A 24 6.77 -13.29 -8.19
C VAL A 24 5.94 -13.91 -9.31
N GLU A 25 6.31 -15.12 -9.75
CA GLU A 25 5.60 -15.87 -10.78
C GLU A 25 4.15 -16.17 -10.35
N ALA A 26 3.95 -16.50 -9.07
CA ALA A 26 2.62 -16.73 -8.51
C ALA A 26 1.83 -15.43 -8.35
N LEU A 27 2.49 -14.32 -8.00
CA LEU A 27 1.84 -12.99 -7.93
C LEU A 27 1.27 -12.56 -9.29
N ARG A 28 1.96 -12.87 -10.38
CA ARG A 28 1.53 -12.55 -11.75
C ARG A 28 0.27 -13.30 -12.18
N ALA A 29 -0.06 -14.42 -11.52
CA ALA A 29 -1.29 -15.17 -11.76
C ALA A 29 -2.49 -14.61 -10.97
N LEU A 30 -2.29 -13.66 -10.04
CA LEU A 30 -3.38 -13.10 -9.26
C LEU A 30 -4.22 -12.11 -10.10
N PRO A 31 -5.55 -12.03 -9.87
CA PRO A 31 -6.47 -11.26 -10.73
C PRO A 31 -6.09 -9.78 -10.90
N GLY A 32 -5.56 -9.13 -9.87
CA GLY A 32 -5.18 -7.73 -9.93
C GLY A 32 -4.05 -7.44 -10.93
N TYR A 33 -3.22 -8.45 -11.26
CA TYR A 33 -2.12 -8.29 -12.20
C TYR A 33 -2.61 -8.07 -13.64
N ALA A 34 -3.76 -8.68 -14.00
CA ALA A 34 -4.41 -8.49 -15.31
C ALA A 34 -4.98 -7.07 -15.49
N ARG A 35 -5.19 -6.33 -14.39
CA ARG A 35 -5.62 -4.94 -14.43
C ARG A 35 -4.44 -4.02 -14.75
N ALA A 36 -4.61 -3.16 -15.74
CA ALA A 36 -3.69 -2.05 -15.97
C ALA A 36 -3.86 -1.01 -14.85
N PRO A 37 -2.77 -0.61 -14.15
CA PRO A 37 -2.81 0.50 -13.21
C PRO A 37 -3.29 1.76 -13.93
N ARG A 38 -4.09 2.58 -13.26
CA ARG A 38 -4.50 3.89 -13.76
C ARG A 38 -3.60 4.97 -13.16
N ASP A 39 -3.59 6.12 -13.82
CA ASP A 39 -2.87 7.29 -13.30
C ASP A 39 -3.45 7.71 -11.95
N PHE A 40 -2.62 7.67 -10.90
CA PHE A 40 -2.99 8.07 -9.55
C PHE A 40 -2.86 9.57 -9.32
N ALA A 41 -2.23 10.33 -10.21
CA ALA A 41 -2.01 11.77 -10.05
C ALA A 41 -3.29 12.57 -9.73
N PRO A 42 -4.47 12.29 -10.34
CA PRO A 42 -5.70 13.00 -10.01
C PRO A 42 -6.13 12.85 -8.55
N ALA A 43 -5.84 11.71 -7.91
CA ALA A 43 -6.18 11.49 -6.51
C ALA A 43 -5.41 12.41 -5.56
N LEU A 44 -4.19 12.81 -5.92
CA LEU A 44 -3.33 13.68 -5.11
C LEU A 44 -3.82 15.13 -5.07
N ALA A 45 -4.62 15.55 -6.04
CA ALA A 45 -5.29 16.85 -6.03
C ALA A 45 -6.57 16.86 -5.16
N GLY A 46 -6.97 15.70 -4.64
CA GLY A 46 -8.23 15.49 -3.94
C GLY A 46 -8.08 14.86 -2.56
N ILE A 47 -9.19 14.34 -2.04
CA ILE A 47 -9.22 13.66 -0.74
C ILE A 47 -8.75 12.22 -0.94
N VAL A 48 -7.54 11.93 -0.48
CA VAL A 48 -7.05 10.54 -0.31
C VAL A 48 -7.40 10.06 1.09
N MET A 49 -8.17 8.98 1.18
CA MET A 49 -8.52 8.38 2.47
C MET A 49 -7.63 7.18 2.77
N ASP A 50 -6.90 7.26 3.88
CA ASP A 50 -6.05 6.17 4.36
C ASP A 50 -6.86 5.15 5.16
N LEU A 51 -6.91 3.92 4.66
CA LEU A 51 -7.40 2.76 5.37
C LEU A 51 -6.27 2.21 6.24
N ARG A 52 -6.18 2.74 7.47
CA ARG A 52 -5.30 2.25 8.54
C ARG A 52 -6.13 1.78 9.73
N PHE A 53 -5.67 0.75 10.43
CA PHE A 53 -6.39 0.16 11.55
C PHE A 53 -5.63 0.23 12.87
N ALA A 54 -4.37 0.67 12.83
CA ALA A 54 -3.59 1.10 13.97
C ALA A 54 -2.71 2.30 13.60
N GLU A 55 -2.28 3.03 14.61
CA GLU A 55 -1.35 4.15 14.47
C GLU A 55 -0.23 4.08 15.51
N PRO A 56 1.05 4.23 15.10
CA PRO A 56 2.17 4.25 16.02
C PRO A 56 1.96 5.29 17.13
N GLY A 57 2.00 4.85 18.39
CA GLY A 57 1.81 5.71 19.55
C GLY A 57 0.34 5.91 19.98
N ARG A 58 -0.63 5.68 19.09
CA ARG A 58 -2.06 5.75 19.41
C ARG A 58 -2.73 4.37 19.59
N GLY A 59 -2.11 3.32 19.06
CA GLY A 59 -2.62 1.95 19.16
C GLY A 59 -3.67 1.65 18.10
N PHE A 60 -4.55 0.67 18.38
CA PHE A 60 -5.58 0.24 17.45
C PHE A 60 -6.71 1.26 17.33
N LEU A 61 -7.14 1.51 16.09
CA LEU A 61 -8.25 2.40 15.74
C LEU A 61 -9.57 1.66 15.60
N VAL A 62 -9.53 0.32 15.60
CA VAL A 62 -10.69 -0.57 15.48
C VAL A 62 -10.86 -1.34 16.79
N SER A 63 -12.09 -1.39 17.29
CA SER A 63 -12.43 -2.18 18.47
C SER A 63 -12.18 -3.66 18.20
N GLY A 64 -11.41 -4.32 19.06
CA GLY A 64 -11.00 -5.73 18.91
C GLY A 64 -9.57 -5.91 18.38
N GLY A 65 -8.90 -4.85 17.95
CA GLY A 65 -7.46 -4.87 17.67
C GLY A 65 -7.05 -5.42 16.29
N GLU A 66 -7.94 -6.04 15.52
CA GLU A 66 -7.65 -6.46 14.15
C GLU A 66 -8.80 -6.10 13.22
N ALA A 67 -8.46 -5.70 11.99
CA ALA A 67 -9.44 -5.46 10.94
C ALA A 67 -9.49 -6.66 9.99
N SER A 68 -10.69 -7.20 9.75
CA SER A 68 -10.88 -8.20 8.69
C SER A 68 -10.82 -7.56 7.31
N ALA A 69 -10.59 -8.37 6.28
CA ALA A 69 -10.66 -7.91 4.89
C ALA A 69 -12.05 -7.35 4.53
N GLU A 70 -13.12 -7.97 5.05
CA GLU A 70 -14.49 -7.46 4.91
C GLU A 70 -14.66 -6.08 5.56
N TYR A 71 -14.07 -5.86 6.74
CA TYR A 71 -14.09 -4.54 7.38
C TYR A 71 -13.39 -3.50 6.52
N ALA A 72 -12.21 -3.80 5.98
CA ALA A 72 -11.49 -2.92 5.07
C ALA A 72 -12.32 -2.56 3.83
N ALA A 73 -12.95 -3.56 3.19
CA ALA A 73 -13.85 -3.37 2.05
C ALA A 73 -15.02 -2.42 2.39
N ARG A 74 -15.71 -2.63 3.52
CA ARG A 74 -16.81 -1.75 3.96
C ARG A 74 -16.34 -0.31 4.20
N ARG A 75 -15.15 -0.13 4.76
CA ARG A 75 -14.55 1.21 4.97
C ARG A 75 -14.23 1.88 3.63
N ALA A 76 -13.72 1.14 2.65
CA ALA A 76 -13.45 1.64 1.31
C ALA A 76 -14.73 2.11 0.60
N ILE A 77 -15.79 1.29 0.60
CA ILE A 77 -17.10 1.67 0.03
C ILE A 77 -17.59 2.97 0.67
N SER A 78 -17.53 3.07 2.01
CA SER A 78 -17.96 4.29 2.70
C SER A 78 -17.09 5.50 2.35
N ALA A 79 -15.78 5.34 2.16
CA ALA A 79 -14.88 6.45 1.82
C ALA A 79 -15.18 6.97 0.40
N VAL A 80 -15.34 6.07 -0.57
CA VAL A 80 -15.74 6.43 -1.94
C VAL A 80 -17.10 7.12 -1.95
N GLY A 81 -18.08 6.60 -1.22
CA GLY A 81 -19.41 7.23 -1.10
C GLY A 81 -19.39 8.61 -0.42
N ARG A 82 -18.30 8.97 0.27
CA ARG A 82 -18.08 10.30 0.87
C ARG A 82 -17.21 11.21 0.00
N GLY A 83 -16.88 10.80 -1.23
CA GLY A 83 -16.13 11.62 -2.20
C GLY A 83 -14.61 11.44 -2.16
N ALA A 84 -14.09 10.36 -1.58
CA ALA A 84 -12.65 10.07 -1.68
C ALA A 84 -12.25 9.88 -3.15
N MET A 85 -11.24 10.62 -3.60
CA MET A 85 -10.72 10.55 -4.98
C MET A 85 -9.67 9.44 -5.15
N GLY A 86 -9.07 9.00 -4.04
CA GLY A 86 -8.25 7.81 -3.98
C GLY A 86 -8.25 7.24 -2.56
N LEU A 87 -7.80 5.99 -2.44
CA LEU A 87 -7.65 5.32 -1.15
C LEU A 87 -6.22 4.85 -0.98
N GLY A 88 -5.64 5.13 0.19
CA GLY A 88 -4.39 4.53 0.63
C GLY A 88 -4.68 3.30 1.47
N VAL A 89 -4.30 2.11 1.04
CA VAL A 89 -4.54 0.87 1.80
C VAL A 89 -3.25 0.45 2.47
N TRP A 90 -3.21 0.49 3.80
CA TRP A 90 -2.08 -0.03 4.55
C TRP A 90 -2.06 -1.56 4.50
N THR A 91 -0.94 -2.13 4.03
CA THR A 91 -0.67 -3.58 4.07
C THR A 91 0.37 -3.95 5.12
N GLU A 92 0.80 -2.96 5.91
CA GLU A 92 1.77 -3.11 6.98
C GLU A 92 1.09 -3.59 8.27
N ARG A 93 1.51 -4.76 8.75
CA ARG A 93 0.82 -5.47 9.84
C ARG A 93 1.17 -5.00 11.24
N ASN A 94 2.43 -4.66 11.51
CA ASN A 94 2.92 -4.51 12.89
C ASN A 94 2.58 -3.16 13.53
N PHE A 95 2.44 -2.11 12.72
CA PHE A 95 2.30 -0.73 13.16
C PHE A 95 1.01 -0.08 12.65
N HIS A 96 0.48 -0.57 11.53
CA HIS A 96 -0.77 -0.07 10.94
C HIS A 96 -1.93 -1.07 10.96
N ALA A 97 -1.68 -2.29 11.47
CA ALA A 97 -2.65 -3.38 11.53
C ALA A 97 -3.32 -3.69 10.18
N GLY A 98 -2.58 -3.45 9.10
CA GLY A 98 -2.96 -3.75 7.73
C GLY A 98 -2.53 -5.15 7.31
N ASP A 99 -3.02 -5.58 6.16
CA ASP A 99 -2.61 -6.85 5.54
C ASP A 99 -2.84 -6.80 4.02
N TYR A 100 -2.13 -7.66 3.29
CA TYR A 100 -2.26 -7.80 1.85
C TYR A 100 -3.69 -8.18 1.39
N PRO A 101 -4.44 -9.08 2.08
CA PRO A 101 -5.84 -9.34 1.77
C PRO A 101 -6.76 -8.12 1.93
N HIS A 102 -6.37 -7.10 2.72
CA HIS A 102 -7.15 -5.86 2.77
C HIS A 102 -7.11 -5.14 1.42
N LEU A 103 -5.94 -5.06 0.78
CA LEU A 103 -5.81 -4.46 -0.55
C LEU A 103 -6.67 -5.20 -1.58
N ASP A 104 -6.62 -6.54 -1.56
CA ASP A 104 -7.38 -7.36 -2.51
C ASP A 104 -8.89 -7.17 -2.33
N ALA A 105 -9.39 -7.24 -1.08
CA ALA A 105 -10.81 -7.05 -0.78
C ALA A 105 -11.29 -5.62 -1.06
N VAL A 106 -10.44 -4.61 -0.82
CA VAL A 106 -10.75 -3.23 -1.18
C VAL A 106 -10.85 -3.08 -2.69
N ARG A 107 -9.92 -3.64 -3.47
CA ARG A 107 -10.00 -3.62 -4.93
C ARG A 107 -11.28 -4.29 -5.43
N GLU A 108 -11.65 -5.45 -4.89
CA GLU A 108 -12.89 -6.14 -5.26
C GLU A 108 -14.14 -5.29 -4.95
N ALA A 109 -14.18 -4.67 -3.79
CA ALA A 109 -15.33 -3.88 -3.34
C ALA A 109 -15.50 -2.54 -4.06
N VAL A 110 -14.40 -1.92 -4.51
CA VAL A 110 -14.40 -0.65 -5.24
C VAL A 110 -13.55 -0.75 -6.52
N PRO A 111 -14.02 -1.50 -7.55
CA PRO A 111 -13.23 -1.83 -8.73
C PRO A 111 -12.78 -0.60 -9.52
N ASP A 112 -13.47 0.52 -9.41
CA ASP A 112 -13.18 1.76 -10.13
C ASP A 112 -12.48 2.83 -9.31
N ALA A 113 -12.19 2.59 -8.02
CA ALA A 113 -11.45 3.54 -7.18
C ALA A 113 -9.93 3.52 -7.46
N LEU A 114 -9.26 4.67 -7.37
CA LEU A 114 -7.80 4.75 -7.41
C LEU A 114 -7.23 4.26 -6.09
N LEU A 115 -6.33 3.26 -6.11
CA LEU A 115 -5.76 2.65 -4.91
C LEU A 115 -4.24 2.81 -4.84
N ALA A 116 -3.73 3.26 -3.71
CA ALA A 116 -2.32 3.18 -3.37
C ALA A 116 -2.09 2.05 -2.36
N MET A 117 -1.09 1.20 -2.59
CA MET A 117 -0.58 0.31 -1.54
C MET A 117 0.37 1.10 -0.64
N LEU A 118 0.10 1.10 0.66
CA LEU A 118 0.92 1.77 1.67
C LEU A 118 1.61 0.71 2.54
N ASP A 119 2.95 0.70 2.51
CA ASP A 119 3.77 -0.19 3.33
C ASP A 119 5.16 0.43 3.51
N TYR A 120 5.96 -0.10 4.45
CA TYR A 120 7.40 0.15 4.45
C TYR A 120 8.03 -0.71 3.35
N VAL A 121 8.08 -0.20 2.12
CA VAL A 121 8.62 -0.90 0.95
C VAL A 121 10.13 -1.04 1.04
N VAL A 122 10.61 -2.27 1.17
CA VAL A 122 12.04 -2.62 1.34
C VAL A 122 12.56 -3.55 0.24
N ASP A 123 11.67 -4.24 -0.50
CA ASP A 123 12.01 -5.19 -1.57
C ASP A 123 11.08 -4.99 -2.79
N SER A 124 11.59 -5.27 -4.01
CA SER A 124 10.81 -5.17 -5.25
C SER A 124 9.61 -6.12 -5.30
N TRP A 125 9.63 -7.21 -4.53
CA TRP A 125 8.49 -8.11 -4.38
C TRP A 125 7.24 -7.38 -3.89
N GLN A 126 7.37 -6.35 -3.06
CA GLN A 126 6.23 -5.55 -2.62
C GLN A 126 5.62 -4.74 -3.78
N LEU A 127 6.42 -4.34 -4.79
CA LEU A 127 5.88 -3.69 -5.99
C LEU A 127 5.07 -4.67 -6.84
N GLU A 128 5.60 -5.88 -7.03
CA GLU A 128 4.89 -6.99 -7.69
C GLU A 128 3.60 -7.34 -6.92
N ARG A 129 3.66 -7.32 -5.58
CA ARG A 129 2.49 -7.57 -4.73
C ARG A 129 1.43 -6.47 -4.82
N ALA A 130 1.84 -5.21 -4.94
CA ALA A 130 0.95 -4.09 -5.18
C ALA A 130 0.22 -4.25 -6.52
N ARG A 131 0.94 -4.63 -7.58
CA ARG A 131 0.33 -4.95 -8.87
C ARG A 131 -0.67 -6.09 -8.77
N ALA A 132 -0.29 -7.18 -8.12
CA ALA A 132 -1.15 -8.33 -7.92
C ALA A 132 -2.43 -8.02 -7.12
N GLY A 133 -2.38 -7.04 -6.21
CA GLY A 133 -3.55 -6.53 -5.48
C GLY A 133 -4.35 -5.46 -6.24
N GLY A 134 -3.95 -5.14 -7.48
CA GLY A 134 -4.62 -4.15 -8.31
C GLY A 134 -4.40 -2.70 -7.84
N ALA A 135 -3.28 -2.40 -7.19
CA ALA A 135 -2.90 -1.02 -6.86
C ALA A 135 -2.56 -0.22 -8.12
N ASP A 136 -2.87 1.07 -8.06
CA ASP A 136 -2.54 2.10 -9.04
C ASP A 136 -1.25 2.86 -8.64
N ALA A 137 -0.99 2.96 -7.33
CA ALA A 137 0.19 3.62 -6.77
C ALA A 137 0.86 2.83 -5.65
N ILE A 138 2.09 3.22 -5.31
CA ILE A 138 2.89 2.59 -4.26
C ILE A 138 3.69 3.61 -3.46
N LEU A 139 3.66 3.49 -2.14
CA LEU A 139 4.47 4.31 -1.24
C LEU A 139 5.95 3.88 -1.29
N LEU A 140 6.83 4.82 -1.63
CA LEU A 140 8.28 4.69 -1.51
C LEU A 140 8.78 5.79 -0.56
N ILE A 141 9.49 5.39 0.50
CA ILE A 141 10.00 6.32 1.52
C ILE A 141 11.48 6.59 1.23
N PRO A 142 11.88 7.81 0.80
CA PRO A 142 13.26 8.13 0.44
C PRO A 142 14.27 7.79 1.53
N ASP A 143 14.00 8.20 2.78
CA ASP A 143 14.87 7.97 3.93
C ASP A 143 15.07 6.49 4.27
N LEU A 144 14.11 5.64 3.89
CA LEU A 144 14.20 4.19 4.10
C LEU A 144 14.97 3.50 2.96
N LEU A 145 14.77 3.96 1.73
CA LEU A 145 15.35 3.33 0.54
C LEU A 145 16.78 3.79 0.26
N GLY A 146 17.12 5.04 0.62
CA GLY A 146 18.43 5.64 0.39
C GLY A 146 18.87 5.48 -1.07
N PRO A 147 20.08 4.95 -1.34
CA PRO A 147 20.58 4.75 -2.71
C PRO A 147 19.72 3.83 -3.60
N ARG A 148 18.81 3.03 -3.03
CA ARG A 148 17.94 2.13 -3.79
C ARG A 148 16.70 2.83 -4.36
N LEU A 149 16.45 4.08 -3.98
CA LEU A 149 15.22 4.81 -4.36
C LEU A 149 15.03 4.88 -5.86
N ASP A 150 16.06 5.25 -6.63
CA ASP A 150 15.95 5.41 -8.08
C ASP A 150 15.60 4.09 -8.77
N ARG A 151 16.24 3.00 -8.36
CA ARG A 151 15.94 1.65 -8.87
C ARG A 151 14.50 1.25 -8.54
N MET A 152 14.05 1.49 -7.30
CA MET A 152 12.71 1.14 -6.87
C MET A 152 11.65 1.96 -7.62
N ARG A 153 11.90 3.26 -7.83
CA ARG A 153 11.07 4.16 -8.62
C ARG A 153 10.98 3.72 -10.07
N ALA A 154 12.10 3.38 -10.70
CA ALA A 154 12.12 2.87 -12.07
C ALA A 154 11.35 1.54 -12.19
N THR A 155 11.51 0.64 -11.22
CA THR A 155 10.78 -0.64 -11.17
C THR A 155 9.28 -0.43 -11.00
N ALA A 156 8.86 0.48 -10.11
CA ALA A 156 7.45 0.81 -9.92
C ALA A 156 6.83 1.35 -11.21
N ARG A 157 7.52 2.28 -11.88
CA ARG A 157 7.07 2.84 -13.17
C ARG A 157 7.02 1.80 -14.28
N ALA A 158 7.99 0.89 -14.35
CA ALA A 158 7.98 -0.22 -15.32
C ALA A 158 6.80 -1.18 -15.10
N LEU A 159 6.35 -1.32 -13.86
CA LEU A 159 5.14 -2.05 -13.52
C LEU A 159 3.85 -1.24 -13.77
N GLY A 160 3.95 0.06 -14.11
CA GLY A 160 2.83 0.97 -14.30
C GLY A 160 2.31 1.61 -13.00
N LEU A 161 2.93 1.35 -11.85
CA LEU A 161 2.55 1.97 -10.59
C LEU A 161 3.05 3.42 -10.53
N THR A 162 2.23 4.34 -10.03
CA THR A 162 2.67 5.69 -9.65
C THR A 162 3.45 5.61 -8.32
N PRO A 163 4.76 5.88 -8.30
CA PRO A 163 5.51 5.95 -7.05
C PRO A 163 5.15 7.25 -6.32
N ILE A 164 4.71 7.13 -5.07
CA ILE A 164 4.37 8.27 -4.22
C ILE A 164 5.23 8.28 -2.95
N ALA A 165 5.44 9.45 -2.37
CA ALA A 165 6.01 9.65 -1.04
C ALA A 165 5.07 10.54 -0.22
N TRP A 166 5.14 10.45 1.09
CA TRP A 166 4.59 11.51 1.94
C TRP A 166 5.65 12.57 2.22
N ASP A 167 5.23 13.82 2.22
CA ASP A 167 6.02 14.90 2.81
C ASP A 167 6.00 14.82 4.35
N ASP A 168 6.75 15.71 4.99
CA ASP A 168 6.84 15.78 6.45
C ASP A 168 5.51 16.11 7.14
N GLY A 169 4.52 16.60 6.37
CA GLY A 169 3.15 16.85 6.81
C GLY A 169 2.18 15.69 6.58
N GLY A 170 2.63 14.57 5.99
CA GLY A 170 1.79 13.42 5.66
C GLY A 170 0.99 13.55 4.37
N THR A 171 1.29 14.56 3.53
CA THR A 171 0.61 14.76 2.24
C THR A 171 1.29 13.95 1.15
N PRO A 172 0.56 13.12 0.37
CA PRO A 172 1.16 12.33 -0.70
C PRO A 172 1.55 13.19 -1.89
N ARG A 173 2.74 12.92 -2.45
CA ARG A 173 3.29 13.53 -3.65
C ARG A 173 3.90 12.46 -4.56
N ILE A 174 3.96 12.72 -5.86
CA ILE A 174 4.62 11.83 -6.83
C ILE A 174 6.15 11.94 -6.71
N LEU A 175 6.86 10.82 -6.88
CA LEU A 175 8.33 10.71 -6.92
C LEU A 175 8.90 10.55 -8.33
#